data_AF-A0A2D8KL46-F1
#
_entry.id   AF-A0A2D8KL46-F1
#
_cell.length_a   1.000
_cell.length_b   1.000
_cell.length_c   1.000
_cell.angle_alpha   90.00
_cell.angle_beta   90.00
_cell.angle_gamma   90.00
#
_symmetry.space_group_name_H-M   'P 1'
#
loop_
_entity.id
_entity.type
_entity.pdbx_description
1 polymer ?
#
loop_
_entity_poly.entity_id
_entity_poly.type
_entity_poly.pdbx_seq_one_letter_code
_entity_poly.pdbx_strand_id
1 'polypeptide(L)'
;MNKRRKFLKTACAPVVFSMFGVSIIEACSKDDNADTSSVNSNNSSNNSSTNNSSNTNTGQSNSSGLKIDLNDSKFSNLAVVGGWMNYTEQGLLLLRIGANEIRAFSNTCPHQGSKNSWSYNNSKFRCASHGRSFGDTCSGGLMCYTTSIEGNILSVVI
;
A
#
# COMPACT_ATOMS: atom_id res chain seq x y z
N MET A 1 -39.40 40.49 -4.33
CA MET A 1 -38.81 41.07 -5.56
C MET A 1 -37.57 41.89 -5.19
N ASN A 2 -36.35 41.37 -5.38
CA ASN A 2 -35.52 41.48 -6.59
C ASN A 2 -34.76 42.81 -6.72
N LYS A 3 -33.57 42.92 -6.10
CA LYS A 3 -32.50 43.85 -6.55
C LYS A 3 -31.08 43.26 -6.47
N ARG A 4 -30.89 41.93 -6.58
CA ARG A 4 -29.56 41.28 -6.75
C ARG A 4 -28.96 41.46 -8.15
N ARG A 5 -29.23 42.57 -8.86
CA ARG A 5 -28.74 42.79 -10.24
C ARG A 5 -28.61 44.28 -10.52
N LYS A 6 -27.51 44.89 -10.09
CA LYS A 6 -27.02 46.18 -10.62
C LYS A 6 -25.60 46.48 -10.12
N PHE A 7 -24.64 45.71 -10.60
CA PHE A 7 -23.31 46.26 -10.90
C PHE A 7 -22.81 45.56 -12.17
N LEU A 8 -23.60 45.79 -13.22
CA LEU A 8 -23.19 45.48 -14.58
C LEU A 8 -22.03 46.41 -14.96
N LYS A 9 -21.15 45.86 -15.80
CA LYS A 9 -20.33 46.54 -16.82
C LYS A 9 -19.03 47.19 -16.32
N THR A 10 -17.94 46.44 -16.45
CA THR A 10 -16.71 46.96 -17.06
C THR A 10 -16.05 45.79 -17.80
N ALA A 11 -16.45 45.61 -19.06
CA ALA A 11 -15.77 44.75 -20.03
C ALA A 11 -15.33 45.66 -21.15
N CYS A 12 -14.02 45.93 -21.25
CA CYS A 12 -13.34 46.49 -22.42
C CYS A 12 -11.82 46.39 -22.21
N ALA A 13 -11.19 45.32 -22.72
CA ALA A 13 -9.89 45.37 -23.40
C ALA A 13 -9.60 43.98 -24.00
N PRO A 14 -9.65 43.81 -25.32
CA PRO A 14 -9.13 42.63 -25.98
C PRO A 14 -7.63 42.83 -26.19
N VAL A 15 -6.78 42.06 -25.50
CA VAL A 15 -5.38 41.88 -25.92
C VAL A 15 -5.29 40.49 -26.54
N VAL A 16 -5.41 40.48 -27.86
CA VAL A 16 -5.04 39.36 -28.71
C VAL A 16 -3.52 39.28 -28.72
N PHE A 17 -2.95 38.17 -28.24
CA PHE A 17 -1.61 37.74 -28.63
C PHE A 17 -1.72 36.30 -29.14
N SER A 18 -1.89 36.18 -30.45
CA SER A 18 -1.67 34.95 -31.21
C SER A 18 -0.18 34.84 -31.53
N MET A 19 0.45 33.68 -31.29
CA MET A 19 1.15 32.89 -32.32
C MET A 19 2.09 31.82 -31.74
N PHE A 20 1.82 30.57 -32.16
CA PHE A 20 2.69 29.43 -32.45
C PHE A 20 3.74 28.93 -31.45
N GLY A 21 3.58 27.66 -31.06
CA GLY A 21 4.62 26.83 -30.47
C GLY A 21 4.14 25.39 -30.27
N VAL A 22 3.87 24.66 -31.35
CA VAL A 22 3.66 23.20 -31.30
C VAL A 22 5.00 22.50 -31.13
N SER A 23 5.03 21.64 -30.09
CA SER A 23 5.71 20.34 -29.99
C SER A 23 7.23 20.25 -29.98
N ILE A 24 7.77 19.83 -28.83
CA ILE A 24 8.71 18.70 -28.79
C ILE A 24 8.29 17.73 -27.69
N ILE A 25 8.09 16.48 -28.11
CA ILE A 25 7.70 15.33 -27.31
C ILE A 25 9.00 14.69 -26.78
N GLU A 26 9.00 14.21 -25.55
CA GLU A 26 10.07 13.40 -24.97
C GLU A 26 10.24 12.06 -25.70
N ALA A 27 11.50 11.68 -25.96
CA ALA A 27 11.90 10.28 -26.03
C ALA A 27 13.35 10.18 -25.55
N CYS A 28 13.55 9.81 -24.28
CA CYS A 28 14.84 9.29 -23.85
C CYS A 28 14.98 7.87 -24.40
N SER A 29 15.88 7.66 -25.37
CA SER A 29 16.34 6.32 -25.73
C SER A 29 16.94 5.65 -24.49
N LYS A 30 16.41 4.49 -24.15
CA LYS A 30 17.09 3.53 -23.30
C LYS A 30 17.32 2.30 -24.15
N ASP A 31 18.48 2.28 -24.80
CA ASP A 31 19.00 1.10 -25.46
C ASP A 31 19.55 0.18 -24.37
N ASP A 32 18.77 -0.84 -24.02
CA ASP A 32 19.31 -2.03 -23.38
C ASP A 32 19.33 -3.17 -24.41
N ASN A 33 20.55 -3.68 -24.61
CA ASN A 33 20.88 -5.04 -25.03
C ASN A 33 21.12 -5.33 -26.52
N ALA A 34 22.40 -5.33 -26.87
CA ALA A 34 22.98 -6.43 -27.65
C ALA A 34 24.47 -6.55 -27.31
N ASP A 35 24.79 -7.31 -26.26
CA ASP A 35 26.06 -8.04 -26.27
C ASP A 35 25.77 -9.53 -26.40
N THR A 36 26.46 -10.09 -27.38
CA THR A 36 26.38 -11.46 -27.86
C THR A 36 27.55 -12.16 -27.20
N SER A 37 27.31 -13.27 -26.50
CA SER A 37 28.17 -14.46 -26.59
C SER A 37 27.55 -15.66 -25.90
N SER A 38 27.32 -16.67 -26.71
CA SER A 38 27.14 -18.09 -26.40
C SER A 38 28.10 -18.61 -25.32
N VAL A 39 27.64 -19.56 -24.49
CA VAL A 39 28.20 -20.93 -24.40
C VAL A 39 27.19 -21.88 -23.74
N ASN A 40 26.95 -22.96 -24.46
CA ASN A 40 26.33 -24.24 -24.14
C ASN A 40 26.80 -24.87 -22.81
N SER A 41 25.91 -25.48 -22.03
CA SER A 41 26.20 -26.77 -21.36
C SER A 41 24.94 -27.45 -20.84
N ASN A 42 24.71 -28.64 -21.39
CA ASN A 42 23.80 -29.69 -20.95
C ASN A 42 24.11 -30.16 -19.51
N ASN A 43 23.11 -30.69 -18.79
CA ASN A 43 23.04 -32.10 -18.33
C ASN A 43 22.17 -32.28 -17.05
N SER A 44 21.02 -32.95 -17.25
CA SER A 44 20.46 -34.08 -16.49
C SER A 44 20.38 -34.13 -14.95
N SER A 45 19.19 -34.61 -14.54
CA SER A 45 18.93 -35.68 -13.56
C SER A 45 18.48 -35.32 -12.15
N ASN A 46 17.20 -35.62 -11.90
CA ASN A 46 16.68 -36.52 -10.86
C ASN A 46 17.12 -36.35 -9.39
N ASN A 47 16.12 -36.12 -8.53
CA ASN A 47 15.57 -37.11 -7.56
C ASN A 47 15.31 -36.54 -6.16
N SER A 48 14.18 -37.00 -5.60
CA SER A 48 13.90 -37.31 -4.19
C SER A 48 13.65 -36.19 -3.18
N SER A 49 12.36 -36.06 -2.89
CA SER A 49 11.74 -36.06 -1.55
C SER A 49 12.69 -36.34 -0.38
N THR A 50 12.68 -35.45 0.63
CA THR A 50 12.70 -35.84 2.05
C THR A 50 12.11 -34.71 2.89
N ASN A 51 11.09 -35.04 3.68
CA ASN A 51 10.52 -34.19 4.73
C ASN A 51 11.56 -33.86 5.81
N ASN A 52 11.66 -32.60 6.24
CA ASN A 52 11.89 -32.33 7.65
C ASN A 52 11.34 -30.97 8.09
N SER A 53 10.61 -31.02 9.20
CA SER A 53 10.11 -29.90 9.97
C SER A 53 11.25 -28.95 10.36
N SER A 54 11.12 -27.67 10.03
CA SER A 54 11.78 -26.59 10.77
C SER A 54 11.01 -25.29 10.59
N ASN A 55 10.48 -24.83 11.71
CA ASN A 55 9.95 -23.50 11.96
C ASN A 55 10.97 -22.44 11.53
N THR A 56 10.72 -21.77 10.40
CA THR A 56 11.39 -20.53 10.02
C THR A 56 10.35 -19.58 9.46
N ASN A 57 9.85 -18.68 10.30
CA ASN A 57 9.20 -17.44 9.88
C ASN A 57 10.24 -16.54 9.22
N THR A 58 10.66 -16.92 8.02
CA THR A 58 11.42 -16.08 7.10
C THR A 58 10.43 -15.50 6.13
N GLY A 59 10.36 -14.16 6.10
CA GLY A 59 9.58 -13.41 5.12
C GLY A 59 9.92 -13.88 3.71
N GLN A 60 9.05 -14.71 3.16
CA GLN A 60 9.07 -15.15 1.78
C GLN A 60 7.67 -14.84 1.27
N SER A 61 7.57 -13.80 0.44
CA SER A 61 6.43 -13.53 -0.43
C SER A 61 6.29 -14.69 -1.41
N ASN A 62 5.77 -15.80 -0.92
CA ASN A 62 5.08 -16.77 -1.74
C ASN A 62 3.69 -16.20 -1.98
N SER A 63 3.11 -16.46 -3.16
CA SER A 63 1.70 -16.20 -3.50
C SER A 63 0.69 -16.98 -2.61
N SER A 64 1.13 -17.43 -1.43
CA SER A 64 0.36 -18.10 -0.40
C SER A 64 0.18 -17.08 0.73
N GLY A 65 -1.05 -16.60 0.91
CA GLY A 65 -1.36 -15.51 1.85
C GLY A 65 -0.80 -15.73 3.26
N LEU A 66 -0.50 -14.63 3.94
CA LEU A 66 -0.05 -14.61 5.34
C LEU A 66 -1.19 -15.07 6.24
N LYS A 67 -0.91 -16.03 7.14
CA LYS A 67 -1.85 -16.47 8.18
C LYS A 67 -1.38 -16.00 9.55
N ILE A 68 -2.28 -15.37 10.30
CA ILE A 68 -2.04 -14.80 11.63
C ILE A 68 -3.01 -15.45 12.60
N ASP A 69 -2.50 -16.04 13.69
CA ASP A 69 -3.32 -16.48 14.80
C ASP A 69 -3.62 -15.30 15.73
N LEU A 70 -4.89 -14.89 15.79
CA LEU A 70 -5.35 -13.77 16.61
C LEU A 70 -5.37 -14.08 18.12
N ASN A 71 -5.19 -15.34 18.52
CA ASN A 71 -5.02 -15.71 19.93
C ASN A 71 -3.60 -15.50 20.45
N ASP A 72 -2.60 -15.31 19.58
CA ASP A 72 -1.26 -14.98 20.04
C ASP A 72 -1.30 -13.61 20.75
N SER A 73 -0.72 -13.58 21.96
CA SER A 73 -0.62 -12.41 22.81
C SER A 73 -0.09 -11.15 22.11
N LYS A 74 0.72 -11.30 21.06
CA LYS A 74 1.20 -10.20 20.20
C LYS A 74 0.07 -9.40 19.54
N PHE A 75 -1.07 -10.04 19.30
CA PHE A 75 -2.25 -9.46 18.65
C PHE A 75 -3.33 -9.05 19.65
N SER A 76 -3.03 -8.98 20.96
CA SER A 76 -4.00 -8.62 22.00
C SER A 76 -4.67 -7.26 21.76
N ASN A 77 -3.97 -6.32 21.11
CA ASN A 77 -4.53 -5.03 20.72
C ASN A 77 -5.66 -5.15 19.70
N LEU A 78 -5.77 -6.26 18.96
CA LEU A 78 -6.85 -6.55 18.04
C LEU A 78 -8.01 -7.31 18.70
N ALA A 79 -7.99 -7.54 20.02
CA ALA A 79 -9.10 -8.23 20.70
C ALA A 79 -10.40 -7.41 20.71
N VAL A 80 -10.31 -6.08 20.57
CA VAL A 80 -11.45 -5.16 20.62
C VAL A 80 -11.61 -4.39 19.30
N VAL A 81 -12.85 -4.03 18.95
CA VAL A 81 -13.13 -3.14 17.82
C VAL A 81 -12.51 -1.76 18.08
N GLY A 82 -11.87 -1.19 17.06
CA GLY A 82 -11.05 0.02 17.15
C GLY A 82 -9.60 -0.26 17.56
N GLY A 83 -9.31 -1.47 18.02
CA GLY A 83 -7.98 -1.96 18.30
C GLY A 83 -7.11 -2.04 17.04
N TRP A 84 -5.83 -1.67 17.15
CA TRP A 84 -4.92 -1.66 16.02
C TRP A 84 -3.50 -2.05 16.43
N MET A 85 -2.68 -2.42 15.45
CA MET A 85 -1.26 -2.68 15.66
C MET A 85 -0.42 -2.36 14.41
N ASN A 86 0.85 -2.03 14.65
CA ASN A 86 1.88 -1.97 13.62
C ASN A 86 2.68 -3.27 13.62
N TYR A 87 2.34 -4.19 12.72
CA TYR A 87 3.02 -5.46 12.54
C TYR A 87 4.22 -5.30 11.61
N THR A 88 5.30 -4.74 12.16
CA THR A 88 6.49 -4.32 11.40
C THR A 88 7.20 -5.46 10.68
N GLU A 89 7.24 -6.66 11.27
CA GLU A 89 7.86 -7.87 10.70
C GLU A 89 7.22 -8.28 9.36
N GLN A 90 5.93 -8.02 9.18
CA GLN A 90 5.19 -8.32 7.94
C GLN A 90 4.89 -7.06 7.12
N GLY A 91 5.34 -5.89 7.59
CA GLY A 91 5.07 -4.63 6.92
C GLY A 91 3.60 -4.22 6.91
N LEU A 92 2.82 -4.58 7.94
CA LEU A 92 1.37 -4.39 7.99
C LEU A 92 0.93 -3.44 9.12
N LEU A 93 -0.07 -2.61 8.84
CA LEU A 93 -0.94 -2.00 9.84
C LEU A 93 -2.23 -2.81 9.87
N LEU A 94 -2.61 -3.33 11.04
CA LEU A 94 -3.84 -4.08 11.23
C LEU A 94 -4.80 -3.25 12.09
N LEU A 95 -6.07 -3.20 11.70
CA LEU A 95 -7.12 -2.47 12.39
C LEU A 95 -8.37 -3.35 12.50
N ARG A 96 -8.86 -3.59 13.72
CA ARG A 96 -10.14 -4.26 13.92
C ARG A 96 -11.27 -3.27 13.77
N ILE A 97 -12.10 -3.49 12.75
CA ILE A 97 -13.22 -2.59 12.41
C ILE A 97 -14.58 -3.20 12.72
N GLY A 98 -14.63 -4.50 13.01
CA GLY A 98 -15.83 -5.21 13.43
C GLY A 98 -15.50 -6.46 14.23
N ALA A 99 -16.53 -7.12 14.76
CA ALA A 99 -16.37 -8.32 15.55
C ALA A 99 -15.61 -9.42 14.79
N ASN A 100 -15.85 -9.59 13.48
CA ASN A 100 -15.14 -10.57 12.64
C ASN A 100 -14.50 -9.90 11.42
N GLU A 101 -14.04 -8.66 11.58
CA GLU A 101 -13.49 -7.89 10.47
C GLU A 101 -12.24 -7.12 10.92
N ILE A 102 -11.11 -7.42 10.27
CA ILE A 102 -9.85 -6.72 10.43
C ILE A 102 -9.44 -6.24 9.05
N ARG A 103 -9.09 -4.95 8.94
CA ARG A 103 -8.51 -4.38 7.72
C ARG A 103 -7.00 -4.35 7.85
N ALA A 104 -6.31 -4.73 6.78
CA ALA A 104 -4.87 -4.70 6.70
C ALA A 104 -4.40 -3.67 5.68
N PHE A 105 -3.36 -2.92 6.03
CA PHE A 105 -2.71 -1.95 5.17
C PHE A 105 -1.20 -2.15 5.17
N SER A 106 -0.51 -1.61 4.17
CA SER A 106 0.94 -1.46 4.26
C SER A 106 1.30 -0.52 5.40
N ASN A 107 2.30 -0.89 6.20
CA ASN A 107 2.90 0.00 7.18
C ASN A 107 3.91 0.98 6.57
N THR A 108 4.16 0.92 5.26
CA THR A 108 5.08 1.82 4.59
C THR A 108 4.38 3.14 4.32
N CYS A 109 4.84 4.22 4.95
CA CYS A 109 4.25 5.53 4.73
C CYS A 109 4.45 5.95 3.25
N PRO A 110 3.38 6.20 2.47
CA PRO A 110 3.48 6.53 1.04
C PRO A 110 4.27 7.81 0.73
N HIS A 111 4.58 8.61 1.74
CA HIS A 111 5.38 9.83 1.57
C HIS A 111 6.87 9.55 1.37
N GLN A 112 7.48 8.84 2.33
CA GLN A 112 8.95 8.65 2.41
C GLN A 112 9.34 7.31 3.06
N GLY A 113 8.41 6.36 3.12
CA GLY A 113 8.70 4.98 3.52
C GLY A 113 8.90 4.72 5.01
N SER A 114 8.60 5.67 5.90
CA SER A 114 8.63 5.43 7.35
C SER A 114 7.69 4.28 7.74
N LYS A 115 8.18 3.35 8.57
CA LYS A 115 7.46 2.12 8.95
C LYS A 115 7.12 2.01 10.44
N ASN A 116 7.87 2.69 11.30
CA ASN A 116 7.88 2.43 12.75
C ASN A 116 7.28 3.56 13.58
N SER A 117 6.58 4.50 12.94
CA SER A 117 6.13 5.74 13.58
C SER A 117 4.67 6.02 13.25
N TRP A 118 3.79 5.10 13.66
CA TRP A 118 2.36 5.18 13.41
C TRP A 118 1.57 5.43 14.69
N SER A 119 0.45 6.13 14.54
CA SER A 119 -0.58 6.30 15.56
C SER A 119 -1.95 6.22 14.87
N TYR A 120 -2.99 5.86 15.61
CA TYR A 120 -4.34 5.74 15.07
C TYR A 120 -5.34 6.49 15.96
N ASN A 121 -6.09 7.41 15.35
CA ASN A 121 -7.18 8.13 15.99
C ASN A 121 -8.15 8.67 14.94
N ASN A 122 -9.40 8.94 15.32
CA ASN A 122 -10.39 9.59 14.44
C ASN A 122 -10.46 8.97 13.03
N SER A 123 -10.48 7.64 12.95
CA SER A 123 -10.50 6.86 11.70
C SER A 123 -9.35 7.17 10.74
N LYS A 124 -8.18 7.50 11.29
CA LYS A 124 -6.98 7.83 10.52
C LYS A 124 -5.72 7.24 11.14
N PHE A 125 -4.87 6.68 10.28
CA PHE A 125 -3.48 6.41 10.61
C PHE A 125 -2.63 7.65 10.37
N ARG A 126 -1.88 8.08 11.38
CA ARG A 126 -0.98 9.24 11.29
C ARG A 126 0.47 8.79 11.40
N CYS A 127 1.26 9.11 10.39
CA CYS A 127 2.72 8.92 10.39
C CYS A 127 3.38 10.06 11.16
N ALA A 128 4.11 9.75 12.23
CA ALA A 128 4.73 10.74 13.10
C ALA A 128 5.90 11.48 12.45
N SER A 129 6.56 10.88 11.44
CA SER A 129 7.75 11.48 10.80
C SER A 129 7.49 12.88 10.23
N HIS A 130 6.34 13.11 9.60
CA HIS A 130 5.98 14.41 9.01
C HIS A 130 4.51 14.79 9.23
N GLY A 131 3.76 13.98 9.97
CA GLY A 131 2.39 14.27 10.34
C GLY A 131 1.30 14.06 9.31
N ARG A 132 1.61 13.33 8.23
CA ARG A 132 0.59 12.93 7.26
C ARG A 132 -0.36 11.90 7.87
N SER A 133 -1.65 12.11 7.64
CA SER A 133 -2.72 11.21 8.06
C SER A 133 -3.40 10.59 6.84
N PHE A 134 -3.77 9.32 6.97
CA PHE A 134 -4.40 8.52 5.93
C PHE A 134 -5.68 7.93 6.51
N GLY A 135 -6.76 7.92 5.72
CA GLY A 135 -8.03 7.33 6.14
C GLY A 135 -7.90 5.83 6.39
N ASP A 136 -8.75 5.29 7.24
CA ASP A 136 -8.82 3.87 7.58
C ASP A 136 -9.65 3.05 6.59
N THR A 137 -9.98 3.57 5.41
CA THR A 137 -10.63 2.84 4.31
C THR A 137 -9.61 2.44 3.25
N CYS A 138 -9.93 1.48 2.37
CA CYS A 138 -9.03 1.10 1.28
C CYS A 138 -8.84 2.21 0.21
N SER A 139 -9.61 3.29 0.28
CA SER A 139 -9.43 4.52 -0.51
C SER A 139 -8.74 5.64 0.27
N GLY A 140 -8.34 5.38 1.52
CA GLY A 140 -7.79 6.34 2.47
C GLY A 140 -6.34 6.75 2.22
N GLY A 141 -5.71 6.23 1.17
CA GLY A 141 -4.36 6.58 0.73
C GLY A 141 -3.25 5.63 1.20
N LEU A 142 -3.56 4.66 2.08
CA LEU A 142 -2.68 3.52 2.33
C LEU A 142 -3.04 2.37 1.40
N MET A 143 -2.02 1.63 0.96
CA MET A 143 -2.23 0.38 0.22
C MET A 143 -2.97 -0.61 1.11
N CYS A 144 -4.11 -1.11 0.65
CA CYS A 144 -5.00 -2.02 1.37
C CYS A 144 -4.77 -3.45 0.91
N TYR A 145 -4.88 -4.42 1.81
CA TYR A 145 -4.80 -5.84 1.50
C TYR A 145 -6.14 -6.53 1.75
N THR A 146 -6.41 -7.59 1.00
CA THR A 146 -7.59 -8.42 1.20
C THR A 146 -7.39 -9.31 2.41
N THR A 147 -8.42 -9.40 3.25
CA THR A 147 -8.39 -10.14 4.51
C THR A 147 -9.63 -11.01 4.69
N SER A 148 -9.48 -12.16 5.33
CA SER A 148 -10.58 -12.99 5.82
C SER A 148 -10.27 -13.55 7.20
N ILE A 149 -11.31 -13.77 8.02
CA ILE A 149 -11.18 -14.40 9.33
C ILE A 149 -11.95 -15.71 9.33
N GLU A 150 -11.25 -16.79 9.68
CA GLU A 150 -11.81 -18.13 9.88
C GLU A 150 -11.41 -18.63 11.27
N GLY A 151 -12.39 -18.69 12.17
CA GLY A 151 -12.11 -18.92 13.60
C GLY A 151 -11.21 -17.80 14.15
N ASN A 152 -10.00 -18.18 14.58
CA ASN A 152 -9.00 -17.24 15.10
C ASN A 152 -7.90 -16.92 14.09
N ILE A 153 -7.97 -17.46 12.88
CA ILE A 153 -6.96 -17.22 11.85
C ILE A 153 -7.39 -16.07 10.95
N LEU A 154 -6.61 -14.99 10.94
CA LEU A 154 -6.67 -13.93 9.96
C LEU A 154 -5.78 -14.31 8.77
N SER A 155 -6.37 -14.42 7.59
CA SER A 155 -5.63 -14.56 6.33
C SER A 155 -5.49 -13.20 5.66
N VAL A 156 -4.30 -12.87 5.17
CA VAL A 156 -3.99 -11.62 4.44
C VAL A 156 -3.37 -11.96 3.10
N VAL A 157 -3.94 -11.45 2.01
CA VAL A 157 -3.40 -11.58 0.65
C VAL A 157 -2.58 -10.33 0.33
N ILE A 158 -1.27 -10.52 0.17
CA ILE A 158 -0.25 -9.45 -0.01
C ILE A 158 0.14 -9.34 -1.48
#